data_AF-W1DR44-F1
#
_entry.id   AF-W1DR44-F1
#
_cell.length_a   1.000
_cell.length_b   1.000
_cell.length_c   1.000
_cell.angle_alpha   90.00
_cell.angle_beta   90.00
_cell.angle_gamma   90.00
#
_symmetry.space_group_name_H-M   'P 1'
#
loop_
_entity.id
_entity.type
_entity.pdbx_description
1 polymer ?
#
loop_
_entity_poly.entity_id
_entity_poly.type
_entity_poly.pdbx_seq_one_letter_code
_entity_poly.pdbx_strand_id
1 'polypeptide(L)' 'MEGRPALLLRRLNYDQHGRILDYDIEYWRHDSLRIEVDTH' A
#
# COMPACT_ATOMS: atom_id res chain seq x y z
N MET A 1 -16.48 -6.42 -19.73
CA MET A 1 -16.28 -5.15 -19.01
C MET A 1 -14.87 -5.19 -18.45
N GLU A 2 -13.94 -4.42 -19.02
CA GLU A 2 -12.59 -4.31 -18.48
C GLU A 2 -12.58 -3.28 -17.34
N GLY A 3 -11.92 -3.62 -16.24
CA GLY A 3 -11.72 -2.71 -15.11
C GLY A 3 -10.84 -1.52 -15.51
N ARG A 4 -10.94 -0.41 -14.76
CA ARG A 4 -10.01 0.72 -14.94
C ARG A 4 -8.69 0.44 -14.22
N PRO A 5 -7.56 1.01 -14.68
CA PRO A 5 -6.30 0.94 -13.96
C PRO A 5 -6.45 1.44 -12.52
N ALA A 6 -5.93 0.66 -11.59
CA ALA A 6 -5.89 0.95 -10.16
C ALA A 6 -4.46 0.72 -9.65
N LEU A 7 -4.10 1.44 -8.59
CA LEU A 7 -2.90 1.16 -7.83
C LEU A 7 -3.18 0.00 -6.87
N LEU A 8 -2.29 -0.99 -6.88
CA LEU A 8 -2.28 -2.09 -5.91
C LEU A 8 -1.20 -1.82 -4.86
N LEU A 9 -1.60 -1.58 -3.62
CA LEU A 9 -0.69 -1.47 -2.49
C LEU A 9 -0.74 -2.76 -1.67
N ARG A 10 0.44 -3.33 -1.37
CA ARG A 10 0.61 -4.43 -0.42
C ARG A 10 1.48 -3.93 0.71
N ARG A 11 0.96 -3.97 1.94
CA ARG A 11 1.67 -3.50 3.13
C ARG A 11 1.86 -4.66 4.10
N LEU A 12 3.06 -4.75 4.67
CA LEU A 12 3.39 -5.69 5.73
C LEU A 12 4.08 -4.90 6.85
N ASN A 13 3.39 -4.76 7.97
CA ASN A 13 3.88 -4.01 9.12
C ASN A 13 4.51 -4.96 10.14
N TYR A 14 5.57 -4.52 10.80
CA TYR A 14 6.26 -5.26 11.84
C TYR A 14 6.32 -4.47 13.14
N ASP A 15 6.31 -5.18 14.27
CA ASP A 15 6.62 -4.60 15.57
C ASP A 15 8.13 -4.39 15.73
N GLN A 16 8.52 -3.75 16.83
CA GLN A 16 9.93 -3.49 17.18
C GLN A 16 10.79 -4.76 17.39
N HIS A 17 10.17 -5.94 17.46
CA HIS A 17 10.84 -7.23 17.61
C HIS A 17 10.83 -8.04 16.29
N GLY A 18 10.40 -7.43 15.18
CA GLY A 18 10.33 -8.07 13.87
C GLY A 18 9.16 -9.04 13.71
N ARG A 19 8.16 -9.00 14.59
CA ARG A 19 6.94 -9.80 14.46
C ARG A 19 5.95 -9.08 13.57
N ILE A 20 5.22 -9.83 12.74
CA ILE A 20 4.20 -9.27 11.85
C ILE A 20 3.04 -8.71 12.69
N LEU A 21 2.68 -7.45 12.43
CA LEU A 21 1.50 -6.79 13.00
C LEU A 21 0.28 -6.95 12.09
N ASP A 22 0.41 -6.57 10.83
CA ASP A 22 -0.66 -6.64 9.84
C ASP A 22 -0.13 -6.86 8.42
N TYR A 23 -1.00 -7.44 7.59
CA TYR A 23 -0.80 -7.59 6.16
C TYR A 23 -2.07 -7.11 5.44
N ASP A 24 -1.94 -6.03 4.69
CA ASP A 24 -3.06 -5.40 3.99
C ASP A 24 -2.83 -5.36 2.48
N ILE A 25 -3.94 -5.52 1.75
CA ILE A 25 -4.02 -5.36 0.30
C ILE A 25 -5.09 -4.31 -0.01
N GLU A 26 -4.69 -3.23 -0.66
CA GLU A 26 -5.57 -2.12 -0.99
C GLU A 26 -5.57 -1.83 -2.50
N TYR A 27 -6.75 -1.49 -3.03
CA TYR A 27 -6.94 -1.07 -4.41
C TYR A 27 -7.40 0.38 -4.43
N TRP A 28 -6.55 1.26 -4.96
CA TRP A 28 -6.82 2.68 -5.03
C TRP A 28 -7.02 3.12 -6.47
N ARG A 29 -7.93 4.06 -6.71
CA ARG A 29 -7.97 4.73 -8.02
C ARG A 29 -6.69 5.55 -8.18
N HIS A 30 -6.22 5.65 -9.41
CA HIS A 30 -4.99 6.38 -9.75
C HIS A 30 -5.01 7.87 -9.36
N ASP A 31 -6.18 8.44 -9.10
CA ASP A 31 -6.41 9.84 -8.75
C ASP A 31 -6.79 10.09 -7.28
N SER A 32 -6.88 9.04 -6.47
CA SER A 32 -7.36 9.16 -5.08
C SER A 32 -6.26 9.47 -4.07
N LEU A 33 -4.98 9.30 -4.42
CA LEU A 33 -3.85 9.52 -3.51
C LEU A 33 -2.55 9.87 -4.23
N ARG A 34 -1.60 10.43 -3.48
CA ARG A 34 -0.22 10.71 -3.89
C ARG A 34 0.73 9.96 -2.95
N ILE A 35 1.72 9.26 -3.52
CA ILE A 35 2.74 8.54 -2.75
C ILE A 35 4.03 9.34 -2.82
N GLU A 36 4.62 9.60 -1.64
CA GLU A 36 5.93 10.22 -1.50
C GLU A 36 6.78 9.36 -0.57
N VAL A 37 8.08 9.31 -0.85
CA VAL A 37 9.07 8.63 0.00
C VAL A 37 10.14 9.65 0.31
N ASP A 38 10.33 9.93 1.60
CA ASP A 38 11.48 10.70 2.07
C ASP A 38 12.60 9.72 2.45
N THR A 39 13.81 10.04 2.02
CA THR A 39 15.01 9.19 2.19
C THR A 39 16.16 9.94 2.90
N HIS A 40 15.92 11.14 3.41
CA HIS A 40 16.93 11.97 4.10
C HIS A 40 17.09 11.62 5.58
#